data_AF-A0A239BVQ9-F1
#
_entry.id   AF-A0A239BVQ9-F1
#
_cell.length_a   1.000
_cell.length_b   1.000
_cell.length_c   1.000
_cell.angle_alpha   90.00
_cell.angle_beta   90.00
_cell.angle_gamma   90.00
#
_symmetry.space_group_name_H-M   'P 1'
#
loop_
_entity.id
_entity.type
_entity.pdbx_description
1 polymer ?
#
loop_
_entity_poly.entity_id
_entity_poly.type
_entity_poly.pdbx_seq_one_letter_code
_entity_poly.pdbx_strand_id
1 'polypeptide(L)'
;MPGAVLRARPGLGRAPVIGKLCDCVWRSVVPRGHRPAPVQTFVRTCRWQARIATKLRHYDVANIKSQIKRNKQNEKARLRNKAVKSELKTAIRKFREAAEAGNAEAAVAAQRAAARKLDKAASKGVIHKNQAANRKSAIAKQAAALQAE
;
A
#
# COMPACT_ATOMS: atom_id res chain seq x y z
N MET A 1 -37.60 5.37 -24.13
CA MET A 1 -36.37 5.66 -24.89
C MET A 1 -36.09 7.15 -24.85
N PRO A 2 -35.03 7.60 -24.15
CA PRO A 2 -34.42 8.89 -24.46
C PRO A 2 -32.93 8.73 -24.79
N GLY A 3 -32.62 8.97 -26.08
CA GLY A 3 -31.60 9.92 -26.53
C GLY A 3 -30.16 9.78 -26.03
N ALA A 4 -29.28 9.27 -26.90
CA ALA A 4 -27.84 9.39 -26.79
C ALA A 4 -27.34 10.84 -26.87
N VAL A 5 -26.32 11.18 -26.08
CA VAL A 5 -25.39 12.27 -26.41
C VAL A 5 -23.97 11.74 -26.25
N LEU A 6 -23.41 11.30 -27.38
CA LEU A 6 -21.98 11.08 -27.57
C LEU A 6 -21.26 12.43 -27.50
N ARG A 7 -20.28 12.58 -26.61
CA ARG A 7 -19.25 13.62 -26.75
C ARG A 7 -17.93 12.97 -27.18
N ALA A 8 -17.58 13.21 -28.44
CA ALA A 8 -16.27 12.96 -29.00
C ALA A 8 -15.20 13.82 -28.28
N ARG A 9 -14.03 13.23 -28.03
CA ARG A 9 -12.81 13.98 -27.71
C ARG A 9 -12.01 14.16 -29.01
N PRO A 10 -11.81 15.39 -29.52
CA PRO A 10 -10.92 15.63 -30.64
C PRO A 10 -9.46 15.53 -30.18
N GLY A 11 -8.63 14.99 -31.07
CA GLY A 11 -7.22 14.70 -30.82
C GLY A 11 -6.29 15.90 -30.85
N LEU A 12 -5.00 15.56 -30.75
CA LEU A 12 -3.74 16.26 -31.06
C LEU A 12 -2.70 15.68 -30.07
N GLY A 13 -1.59 15.06 -30.41
CA GLY A 13 -0.94 14.82 -31.69
C GLY A 13 0.20 13.81 -31.47
N ARG A 14 0.74 13.31 -32.58
CA ARG A 14 1.88 12.38 -32.64
C ARG A 14 3.12 13.04 -32.02
N ALA A 15 3.92 12.27 -31.30
CA ALA A 15 5.31 12.58 -31.02
C ALA A 15 6.22 11.48 -31.61
N PRO A 16 7.43 11.84 -32.08
CA PRO A 16 8.07 11.22 -33.22
C PRO A 16 9.01 10.06 -32.88
N VAL A 17 9.27 9.27 -33.93
CA VAL A 17 10.37 8.33 -34.08
C VAL A 17 11.68 9.12 -34.16
N ILE A 18 12.65 8.86 -33.28
CA ILE A 18 14.06 9.21 -33.53
C ILE A 18 14.91 7.98 -33.24
N GLY A 19 15.79 7.72 -34.20
CA GLY A 19 16.40 6.45 -34.51
C GLY A 19 17.53 5.97 -33.60
N LYS A 20 17.81 4.69 -33.81
CA LYS A 20 19.07 3.97 -33.66
C LYS A 20 20.31 4.85 -33.91
N LEU A 21 21.36 4.69 -33.10
CA LEU A 21 22.69 4.29 -33.62
C LEU A 21 23.69 3.92 -32.52
N CYS A 22 24.52 2.93 -32.85
CA CYS A 22 25.79 2.52 -32.26
C CYS A 22 25.79 1.63 -31.00
N ASP A 23 25.60 0.34 -31.27
CA ASP A 23 26.55 -0.71 -30.84
C ASP A 23 28.02 -0.27 -31.01
N CYS A 24 28.86 -0.55 -30.01
CA CYS A 24 30.27 -0.83 -30.22
C CYS A 24 30.82 -1.75 -29.10
N VAL A 25 30.99 -3.00 -29.51
CA VAL A 25 31.85 -4.02 -28.91
C VAL A 25 33.29 -3.51 -28.82
N TRP A 26 33.94 -3.57 -27.65
CA TRP A 26 35.34 -4.04 -27.62
C TRP A 26 35.81 -4.57 -26.27
N ARG A 27 36.09 -5.87 -26.32
CA ARG A 27 36.92 -6.71 -25.46
C ARG A 27 38.34 -6.13 -25.39
N SER A 28 39.02 -6.14 -24.23
CA SER A 28 40.33 -6.79 -24.04
C SER A 28 41.14 -6.31 -22.80
N VAL A 29 41.60 -7.34 -22.05
CA VAL A 29 42.96 -7.51 -21.50
C VAL A 29 43.41 -6.65 -20.30
N VAL A 30 43.58 -7.36 -19.17
CA VAL A 30 44.28 -6.91 -17.96
C VAL A 30 45.78 -7.20 -18.12
N PRO A 31 46.68 -6.20 -18.01
CA PRO A 31 48.09 -6.45 -17.75
C PRO A 31 48.35 -6.54 -16.24
N ARG A 32 48.95 -7.66 -15.84
CA ARG A 32 49.56 -7.86 -14.52
C ARG A 32 50.83 -7.01 -14.42
N GLY A 33 50.88 -6.18 -13.37
CA GLY A 33 52.06 -5.92 -12.55
C GLY A 33 53.31 -5.30 -13.19
N HIS A 34 53.53 -4.01 -12.91
CA HIS A 34 54.85 -3.50 -12.54
C HIS A 34 54.66 -2.41 -11.47
N ARG A 35 55.22 -2.62 -10.28
CA ARG A 35 55.46 -1.56 -9.28
C ARG A 35 56.83 -0.97 -9.52
N PRO A 36 56.92 0.36 -9.65
CA PRO A 36 58.07 1.09 -9.11
C PRO A 36 57.62 1.98 -7.94
N ALA A 37 58.38 1.94 -6.85
CA ALA A 37 58.36 2.94 -5.78
C ALA A 37 59.71 3.68 -5.80
N PRO A 38 59.92 4.80 -5.09
CA PRO A 38 59.00 5.85 -4.65
C PRO A 38 59.44 7.23 -5.15
N VAL A 39 58.52 8.12 -5.50
CA VAL A 39 58.79 9.56 -5.52
C VAL A 39 57.74 10.22 -4.65
N GLN A 40 58.17 10.70 -3.49
CA GLN A 40 57.45 11.77 -2.80
C GLN A 40 57.42 12.94 -3.77
N THR A 41 56.27 13.20 -4.38
CA THR A 41 55.92 14.54 -4.85
C THR A 41 54.43 14.62 -5.15
N PHE A 42 53.84 15.66 -4.57
CA PHE A 42 52.53 16.19 -4.89
C PHE A 42 51.32 15.37 -4.45
N VAL A 43 50.97 15.56 -3.19
CA VAL A 43 49.60 15.45 -2.69
C VAL A 43 48.74 16.49 -3.44
N ARG A 44 48.32 16.16 -4.66
CA ARG A 44 47.16 16.78 -5.29
C ARG A 44 46.02 15.80 -5.15
N THR A 45 45.45 15.78 -3.95
CA THR A 45 44.12 15.19 -3.73
C THR A 45 43.19 15.74 -4.80
N CYS A 46 42.90 14.93 -5.80
CA CYS A 46 41.94 15.24 -6.84
C CYS A 46 40.56 15.24 -6.17
N ARG A 47 40.17 16.42 -5.66
CA ARG A 47 38.92 16.70 -4.96
C ARG A 47 37.72 16.73 -5.91
N TRP A 48 37.70 15.84 -6.91
CA TRP A 48 36.69 15.87 -7.96
C TRP A 48 36.08 14.51 -8.31
N GLN A 49 36.66 13.39 -7.88
CA GLN A 49 36.03 12.08 -8.08
C GLN A 49 35.28 11.51 -6.86
N ALA A 50 35.37 12.14 -5.69
CA ALA A 50 34.57 11.79 -4.51
C ALA A 50 33.28 12.64 -4.36
N ARG A 51 32.72 13.14 -5.47
CA ARG A 51 31.52 14.01 -5.43
C ARG A 51 30.32 13.49 -6.23
N ILE A 52 30.44 12.31 -6.84
CA ILE A 52 29.34 11.66 -7.58
C ILE A 52 28.66 10.56 -6.74
N ALA A 53 29.33 9.99 -5.73
CA ALA A 53 28.80 8.87 -4.94
C ALA A 53 27.93 9.25 -3.72
N THR A 54 27.52 10.52 -3.55
CA THR A 54 26.65 10.95 -2.43
C THR A 54 25.39 11.68 -2.88
N LYS A 55 25.04 11.63 -4.17
CA LYS A 55 23.85 12.30 -4.71
C LYS A 55 22.69 11.35 -5.02
N LEU A 56 22.53 10.29 -4.22
CA LEU A 56 21.40 9.35 -4.31
C LEU A 56 20.91 8.93 -2.92
N ARG A 57 20.47 9.86 -2.06
CA ARG A 57 19.70 9.52 -0.84
C ARG A 57 18.78 10.65 -0.32
N HIS A 58 18.05 11.35 -1.19
CA HIS A 58 16.95 12.21 -0.72
C HIS A 58 15.74 12.07 -1.65
N TYR A 59 15.10 10.90 -1.60
CA TYR A 59 13.68 10.79 -1.92
C TYR A 59 12.89 11.07 -0.63
N ASP A 60 13.01 12.29 -0.10
CA ASP A 60 12.11 12.77 0.94
C ASP A 60 10.77 13.07 0.28
N VAL A 61 9.92 12.03 0.21
CA VAL A 61 8.60 12.01 -0.46
C VAL A 61 7.58 13.04 0.06
N ALA A 62 7.98 13.99 0.92
CA ALA A 62 7.19 15.14 1.34
C ALA A 62 8.09 16.35 1.64
N ASN A 63 8.29 17.22 0.64
CA ASN A 63 9.09 18.44 0.79
C ASN A 63 8.29 19.58 1.46
N ILE A 64 6.96 19.61 1.28
CA ILE A 64 6.11 20.69 1.80
C ILE A 64 5.73 20.42 3.26
N LYS A 65 5.86 21.43 4.14
CA LYS A 65 5.53 21.34 5.59
C LYS A 65 4.13 20.78 5.86
N SER A 66 3.15 21.11 5.02
CA SER A 66 1.76 20.61 5.12
C SER A 66 1.66 19.10 4.84
N GLN A 67 2.44 18.58 3.90
CA GLN A 67 2.48 17.16 3.55
C GLN A 67 3.12 16.34 4.69
N ILE A 68 4.21 16.83 5.28
CA ILE A 68 4.85 16.19 6.44
C ILE A 68 3.84 16.06 7.60
N LYS A 69 3.05 17.11 7.86
CA LYS A 69 1.98 17.08 8.88
C LYS A 69 0.91 16.03 8.57
N ARG A 70 0.43 15.99 7.33
CA ARG A 70 -0.58 15.00 6.90
C ARG A 70 -0.05 13.58 7.00
N ASN A 71 1.20 13.32 6.62
CA ASN A 71 1.83 12.00 6.76
C ASN A 71 1.88 11.54 8.23
N LYS A 72 2.29 12.43 9.14
CA LYS A 72 2.30 12.15 10.59
C LYS A 72 0.89 11.87 11.14
N GLN A 73 -0.13 12.59 10.67
CA GLN A 73 -1.52 12.38 11.07
C GLN A 73 -2.09 11.08 10.50
N ASN A 74 -1.84 10.81 9.23
CA ASN A 74 -2.27 9.60 8.52
C ASN A 74 -1.68 8.36 9.18
N GLU A 75 -0.41 8.40 9.58
CA GLU A 75 0.22 7.27 10.26
C GLU A 75 -0.47 6.95 11.60
N LYS A 76 -0.74 7.98 12.41
CA LYS A 76 -1.50 7.82 13.67
C LYS A 76 -2.90 7.26 13.44
N ALA A 77 -3.61 7.76 12.43
CA ALA A 77 -4.93 7.26 12.07
C ALA A 77 -4.87 5.81 11.52
N ARG A 78 -3.85 5.49 10.72
CA ARG A 78 -3.61 4.16 10.14
C ARG A 78 -3.44 3.12 11.23
N LEU A 79 -2.63 3.39 12.25
CA LEU A 79 -2.39 2.45 13.36
C LEU A 79 -3.69 2.15 14.13
N ARG A 80 -4.48 3.18 14.48
CA ARG A 80 -5.78 3.01 15.14
C ARG A 80 -6.77 2.22 14.27
N ASN A 81 -6.86 2.56 13.00
CA ASN A 81 -7.76 1.89 12.06
C ASN A 81 -7.34 0.43 11.81
N LYS A 82 -6.03 0.15 11.80
CA LYS A 82 -5.50 -1.21 11.67
C LYS A 82 -5.95 -2.09 12.84
N ALA A 83 -5.80 -1.61 14.07
CA ALA A 83 -6.25 -2.32 15.27
C ALA A 83 -7.74 -2.65 15.21
N VAL A 84 -8.60 -1.64 14.99
CA VAL A 84 -10.06 -1.84 14.89
C VAL A 84 -10.44 -2.81 13.77
N LYS A 85 -9.84 -2.69 12.57
CA LYS A 85 -10.12 -3.61 11.46
C LYS A 85 -9.71 -5.05 11.76
N SER A 86 -8.58 -5.25 12.46
CA SER A 86 -8.12 -6.57 12.85
C SER A 86 -9.03 -7.24 13.90
N GLU A 87 -9.50 -6.47 14.87
CA GLU A 87 -10.47 -6.95 15.87
C GLU A 87 -11.80 -7.37 15.22
N LEU A 88 -12.28 -6.59 14.25
CA LEU A 88 -13.51 -6.91 13.52
C LEU A 88 -13.36 -8.19 12.70
N LYS A 89 -12.26 -8.35 11.97
CA LYS A 89 -11.98 -9.57 11.20
C LYS A 89 -11.97 -10.79 12.13
N THR A 90 -11.38 -10.64 13.31
CA THR A 90 -11.34 -11.70 14.33
C THR A 90 -12.73 -12.03 14.87
N ALA A 91 -13.56 -11.03 15.18
CA ALA A 91 -14.92 -11.26 15.67
C ALA A 91 -15.80 -11.97 14.63
N ILE A 92 -15.68 -11.59 13.35
CA ILE A 92 -16.39 -12.25 12.25
C ILE A 92 -15.89 -13.69 12.07
N ARG A 93 -14.58 -13.92 12.17
CA ARG A 93 -14.01 -15.27 12.07
C ARG A 93 -14.54 -16.19 13.18
N LYS A 94 -14.57 -15.73 14.44
CA LYS A 94 -15.14 -16.49 15.56
C LYS A 94 -16.59 -16.91 15.34
N PHE A 95 -17.40 -16.02 14.75
CA PHE A 95 -18.77 -16.36 14.38
C PHE A 95 -18.83 -17.46 13.32
N ARG A 96 -17.97 -17.39 12.29
CA ARG A 96 -17.90 -18.42 11.24
C ARG A 96 -17.45 -19.77 11.78
N GLU A 97 -16.42 -19.79 12.63
CA GLU A 97 -15.95 -21.01 13.30
C GLU A 97 -17.06 -21.64 14.17
N ALA A 98 -17.83 -20.82 14.91
CA ALA A 98 -18.97 -21.30 15.68
C ALA A 98 -20.13 -21.81 14.81
N ALA A 99 -20.36 -21.18 13.65
CA ALA A 99 -21.36 -21.59 12.67
C ALA A 99 -20.99 -22.94 12.02
N GLU A 100 -19.72 -23.14 11.64
CA GLU A 100 -19.21 -24.40 11.11
C GLU A 100 -19.27 -25.54 12.14
N ALA A 101 -19.09 -25.23 13.42
CA ALA A 101 -19.19 -26.20 14.50
C ALA A 101 -20.63 -26.56 14.90
N GLY A 102 -21.66 -25.93 14.30
CA GLY A 102 -23.07 -26.26 14.56
C GLY A 102 -23.61 -25.88 15.95
N ASN A 103 -22.87 -25.09 16.74
CA ASN A 103 -23.28 -24.71 18.10
C ASN A 103 -24.15 -23.45 18.10
N ALA A 104 -25.48 -23.63 18.12
CA ALA A 104 -26.45 -22.54 18.02
C ALA A 104 -26.31 -21.45 19.10
N GLU A 105 -26.09 -21.83 20.37
CA GLU A 105 -25.97 -20.86 21.47
C GLU A 105 -24.69 -20.01 21.37
N ALA A 106 -23.57 -20.66 21.06
CA ALA A 106 -22.28 -20.00 20.89
C ALA A 106 -22.30 -19.05 19.67
N ALA A 107 -22.99 -19.43 18.59
CA ALA A 107 -23.17 -18.61 17.41
C ALA A 107 -23.97 -17.33 17.71
N VAL A 108 -25.04 -17.42 18.51
CA VAL A 108 -25.85 -16.24 18.91
C VAL A 108 -25.04 -15.28 19.80
N ALA A 109 -24.27 -15.81 20.76
CA ALA A 109 -23.39 -14.99 21.58
C ALA A 109 -22.31 -14.27 20.74
N ALA A 110 -21.66 -15.00 19.82
CA ALA A 110 -20.66 -14.45 18.92
C ALA A 110 -21.26 -13.41 17.95
N GLN A 111 -22.47 -13.65 17.44
CA GLN A 111 -23.21 -12.70 16.59
C GLN A 111 -23.46 -11.39 17.33
N ARG A 112 -23.98 -11.43 18.57
CA ARG A 112 -24.24 -10.23 19.38
C ARG A 112 -22.95 -9.44 19.63
N ALA A 113 -21.86 -10.13 19.94
CA ALA A 113 -20.55 -9.50 20.13
C ALA A 113 -20.02 -8.85 18.84
N ALA A 114 -20.16 -9.53 17.69
CA ALA A 114 -19.75 -9.00 16.39
C ALA A 114 -20.58 -7.77 15.98
N ALA A 115 -21.91 -7.81 16.17
CA ALA A 115 -22.80 -6.70 15.87
C ALA A 115 -22.43 -5.44 16.67
N ARG A 116 -22.22 -5.58 17.99
CA ARG A 116 -21.79 -4.47 18.86
C ARG A 116 -20.46 -3.85 18.40
N LYS A 117 -19.49 -4.67 17.99
CA LYS A 117 -18.20 -4.16 17.49
C LYS A 117 -18.33 -3.45 16.14
N LEU A 118 -19.19 -3.94 15.25
CA LEU A 118 -19.46 -3.30 13.95
C LEU A 118 -20.06 -1.90 14.13
N ASP A 119 -20.99 -1.71 15.07
CA ASP A 119 -21.60 -0.41 15.36
C ASP A 119 -20.62 0.58 16.00
N LYS A 120 -19.78 0.09 16.92
CA LYS A 120 -18.68 0.89 17.49
C LYS A 120 -17.69 1.34 16.41
N ALA A 121 -17.43 0.51 15.40
CA ALA A 121 -16.55 0.89 14.29
C ALA A 121 -17.20 1.88 13.32
N ALA A 122 -18.53 1.77 13.11
CA ALA A 122 -19.29 2.69 12.28
C ALA A 122 -19.41 4.08 12.93
N SER A 123 -19.70 4.16 14.23
CA SER A 123 -19.75 5.41 14.98
C SER A 123 -18.39 6.13 15.04
N LYS A 124 -17.28 5.37 15.14
CA LYS A 124 -15.92 5.91 15.06
C LYS A 124 -15.48 6.28 13.64
N GLY A 125 -16.31 6.05 12.61
CA GLY A 125 -15.99 6.37 11.21
C GLY A 125 -14.91 5.48 10.57
N VAL A 126 -14.54 4.36 11.20
CA VAL A 126 -13.53 3.43 10.65
C VAL A 126 -14.10 2.62 9.48
N ILE A 127 -15.40 2.37 9.52
CA ILE A 127 -16.18 1.64 8.51
C ILE A 127 -17.41 2.46 8.14
N HIS A 128 -17.76 2.48 6.85
CA HIS A 128 -18.96 3.15 6.37
C HIS A 128 -20.23 2.44 6.89
N LYS A 129 -21.30 3.20 7.17
CA LYS A 129 -22.58 2.70 7.70
C LYS A 129 -23.13 1.54 6.87
N ASN A 130 -23.11 1.68 5.53
CA ASN A 130 -23.58 0.63 4.61
C ASN A 130 -22.70 -0.62 4.67
N GLN A 131 -21.38 -0.48 4.86
CA GLN A 131 -20.50 -1.64 5.01
C GLN A 131 -20.76 -2.37 6.33
N ALA A 132 -21.07 -1.65 7.42
CA ALA A 132 -21.50 -2.27 8.66
C ALA A 132 -22.85 -2.98 8.51
N ALA A 133 -23.82 -2.35 7.85
CA ALA A 133 -25.14 -2.94 7.57
C ALA A 133 -25.05 -4.21 6.72
N ASN A 134 -24.27 -4.19 5.64
CA ASN A 134 -24.06 -5.35 4.77
C ASN A 134 -23.45 -6.52 5.56
N ARG A 135 -22.44 -6.26 6.40
CA ARG A 135 -21.82 -7.31 7.24
C ARG A 135 -22.77 -7.85 8.29
N LYS A 136 -23.57 -7.00 8.94
CA LYS A 136 -24.63 -7.43 9.86
C LYS A 136 -25.65 -8.32 9.18
N SER A 137 -26.11 -7.93 7.99
CA SER A 137 -27.09 -8.72 7.23
C SER A 137 -26.55 -10.10 6.85
N ALA A 138 -25.27 -10.20 6.47
CA ALA A 138 -24.64 -11.47 6.15
C ALA A 138 -24.58 -12.42 7.35
N ILE A 139 -24.17 -11.91 8.52
CA ILE A 139 -24.12 -12.68 9.77
C ILE A 139 -25.54 -13.10 10.19
N ALA A 140 -26.53 -12.21 10.06
CA ALA A 140 -27.91 -12.50 10.40
C ALA A 140 -28.50 -13.62 9.52
N LYS A 141 -28.25 -13.59 8.21
CA LYS A 141 -28.68 -14.64 7.28
C LYS A 141 -28.07 -16.00 7.64
N GLN A 142 -26.79 -16.04 7.97
CA GLN A 142 -26.11 -17.27 8.36
C GLN A 142 -26.65 -17.81 9.70
N ALA A 143 -26.88 -16.94 10.69
CA ALA A 143 -27.47 -17.35 11.95
C ALA A 143 -28.92 -17.85 11.79
N ALA A 144 -29.71 -17.22 10.92
CA ALA A 144 -31.09 -17.65 10.64
C ALA A 144 -31.13 -19.02 9.94
N ALA A 145 -30.20 -19.29 9.02
CA ALA A 145 -30.09 -20.60 8.37
C ALA A 145 -29.83 -21.73 9.39
N LEU A 146 -28.95 -21.50 10.37
CA LEU A 146 -28.66 -22.46 11.45
C LEU A 146 -29.78 -22.63 12.48
N GLN A 147 -30.76 -21.71 12.51
CA GLN A 147 -31.93 -21.78 13.40
C GLN A 147 -33.16 -22.38 12.70
N ALA A 148 -33.12 -22.50 11.37
CA ALA A 148 -34.20 -23.05 10.57
C ALA A 148 -34.07 -24.56 10.34
N GLU A 149 -32.92 -25.13 10.71
CA GLU A 149 -32.66 -26.57 10.86
C GLU A 149 -32.85 -26.98 12.32
#